data_AF-A0A9Q0YQB5-F1
#
_entry.id   AF-A0A9Q0YQB5-F1
#
_cell.length_a   1.000
_cell.length_b   1.000
_cell.length_c   1.000
_cell.angle_alpha   90.00
_cell.angle_beta   90.00
_cell.angle_gamma   90.00
#
_symmetry.space_group_name_H-M   'P 1'
#
loop_
_entity.id
_entity.type
_entity.pdbx_description
1 polymer ?
#
loop_
_entity_poly.entity_id
_entity_poly.type
_entity_poly.pdbx_seq_one_letter_code
_entity_poly.pdbx_strand_id
1 'polypeptide(L)'
;MSSNPPDPEVEAEPAGGYVELECVDSPFSDSSSSSSENDESENDDLDLDRAEDAAEAHVPRMGVNPYMFEPVLAEEAHPREEPAAANPANQDRLRVLDWCQCDNCTLMQTVEESICCREYQQIVDTMEETDTPDACLTRHEAYNRIVLCPFVLKVAYIGYSTRERRQMPQDQNG
;
A
#
# COMPACT_ATOMS: atom_id res chain seq x y z
N MET A 1 27.57 -48.83 -42.74
CA MET A 1 26.22 -48.38 -43.15
C MET A 1 25.78 -47.39 -42.08
N SER A 2 26.19 -46.14 -42.26
CA SER A 2 25.89 -45.04 -41.34
C SER A 2 24.53 -44.47 -41.71
N SER A 3 23.59 -44.50 -40.78
CA SER A 3 22.32 -43.79 -40.91
C SER A 3 22.27 -42.75 -39.79
N ASN A 4 22.49 -41.49 -40.16
CA ASN A 4 22.25 -40.33 -39.31
C ASN A 4 20.73 -40.12 -39.18
N PRO A 5 20.21 -39.77 -38.00
CA PRO A 5 18.83 -39.32 -37.86
C PRO A 5 18.65 -37.89 -38.45
N PRO A 6 17.46 -37.55 -38.96
CA PRO A 6 17.20 -36.22 -39.53
C PRO A 6 17.07 -35.14 -38.44
N ASP A 7 17.62 -33.96 -38.75
CA ASP A 7 17.55 -32.74 -37.95
C ASP A 7 16.09 -32.29 -37.69
N PRO A 8 15.76 -31.77 -36.49
CA PRO A 8 14.50 -31.10 -36.26
C PRO A 8 14.49 -29.72 -36.91
N GLU A 9 13.42 -29.46 -37.67
CA GLU A 9 13.15 -28.23 -38.40
C GLU A 9 13.19 -27.00 -37.47
N VAL A 10 14.07 -26.06 -37.82
CA VAL A 10 14.11 -24.71 -37.25
C VAL A 10 12.95 -23.94 -37.85
N GLU A 11 11.83 -23.86 -37.12
CA GLU A 11 10.74 -22.98 -37.51
C GLU A 11 11.14 -21.52 -37.31
N ALA A 12 11.00 -20.76 -38.40
CA ALA A 12 11.42 -19.39 -38.54
C ALA A 12 10.58 -18.43 -37.68
N GLU A 13 11.25 -17.45 -37.10
CA GLU A 13 10.62 -16.33 -36.40
C GLU A 13 9.77 -15.49 -37.35
N PRO A 14 8.56 -15.05 -36.96
CA PRO A 14 7.91 -13.95 -37.67
C PRO A 14 8.58 -12.63 -37.29
N ALA A 15 9.27 -12.06 -38.27
CA ALA A 15 9.70 -10.68 -38.29
C ALA A 15 8.50 -9.73 -38.25
N GLY A 16 8.60 -8.68 -37.44
CA GLY A 16 8.10 -7.35 -37.79
C GLY A 16 6.63 -7.06 -37.45
N GLY A 17 6.45 -6.27 -36.39
CA GLY A 17 5.21 -5.57 -36.09
C GLY A 17 5.41 -4.55 -34.98
N TYR A 18 6.36 -3.63 -35.18
CA TYR A 18 6.42 -2.44 -34.33
C TYR A 18 5.20 -1.58 -34.70
N VAL A 19 4.37 -1.24 -33.73
CA VAL A 19 3.36 -0.19 -33.89
C VAL A 19 3.99 1.09 -33.38
N GLU A 20 4.37 1.97 -34.31
CA GLU A 20 4.71 3.37 -34.03
C GLU A 20 3.46 4.04 -33.43
N LEU A 21 3.54 4.46 -32.17
CA LEU A 21 2.56 5.39 -31.59
C LEU A 21 2.86 6.77 -32.18
N GLU A 22 2.26 7.06 -33.33
CA GLU A 22 2.31 8.39 -33.92
C GLU A 22 1.47 9.35 -33.08
N CYS A 23 2.11 10.37 -32.53
CA CYS A 23 1.45 11.51 -31.90
C CYS A 23 0.70 12.29 -33.00
N VAL A 24 -0.61 12.09 -33.14
CA VAL A 24 -1.44 12.95 -33.98
C VAL A 24 -1.65 14.30 -33.29
N ASP A 25 -0.71 15.20 -33.54
CA ASP A 25 -0.88 16.64 -33.33
C ASP A 25 -1.93 17.13 -34.33
N SER A 26 -3.17 17.36 -33.86
CA SER A 26 -4.21 17.96 -34.69
C SER A 26 -4.48 19.40 -34.20
N PRO A 27 -4.21 20.41 -35.04
CA PRO A 27 -4.29 21.82 -34.69
C PRO A 27 -5.73 22.32 -34.83
N PHE A 28 -6.35 22.69 -33.71
CA PHE A 28 -7.51 23.57 -33.74
C PHE A 28 -7.17 24.86 -33.02
N SER A 29 -6.73 25.80 -33.87
CA SER A 29 -7.05 27.22 -33.84
C SER A 29 -7.10 27.92 -32.49
N ASP A 30 -6.09 28.77 -32.28
CA ASP A 30 -6.17 29.94 -31.42
C ASP A 30 -7.49 30.70 -31.67
N SER A 31 -8.26 30.88 -30.60
CA SER A 31 -9.20 31.99 -30.49
C SER A 31 -9.04 32.56 -29.10
N SER A 32 -8.27 33.64 -29.04
CA SER A 32 -8.20 34.54 -27.90
C SER A 32 -9.59 35.10 -27.62
N SER A 33 -10.14 34.77 -26.45
CA SER A 33 -11.19 35.57 -25.83
C SER A 33 -10.86 35.73 -24.35
N SER A 34 -10.37 36.91 -24.06
CA SER A 34 -10.25 37.50 -22.74
C SER A 34 -11.63 37.61 -22.10
N SER A 35 -11.81 36.94 -20.97
CA SER A 35 -12.82 37.30 -19.98
C SER A 35 -12.15 37.28 -18.61
N SER A 36 -11.78 38.46 -18.15
CA SER A 36 -11.37 38.74 -16.79
C SER A 36 -12.60 38.65 -15.89
N GLU A 37 -12.55 37.78 -14.88
CA GLU A 37 -13.45 37.88 -13.73
C GLU A 37 -12.55 37.80 -12.49
N ASN A 38 -12.45 38.95 -11.82
CA ASN A 38 -11.82 39.08 -10.51
C ASN A 38 -12.77 38.49 -9.48
N ASP A 39 -12.28 37.63 -8.59
CA ASP A 39 -12.99 37.28 -7.36
C ASP A 39 -12.03 37.50 -6.19
N GLU A 40 -12.24 38.62 -5.51
CA GLU A 40 -11.43 39.07 -4.39
C GLU A 40 -11.89 38.33 -3.14
N SER A 41 -11.01 37.47 -2.59
CA SER A 41 -11.26 36.83 -1.30
C SER A 41 -11.05 37.89 -0.22
N GLU A 42 -12.11 38.24 0.49
CA GLU A 42 -12.10 39.15 1.64
C GLU A 42 -11.14 38.62 2.70
N ASN A 43 -10.09 39.39 2.99
CA ASN A 43 -9.28 39.20 4.17
C ASN A 43 -10.08 39.74 5.35
N ASP A 44 -10.65 38.86 6.18
CA ASP A 44 -11.19 39.23 7.49
C ASP A 44 -10.02 39.56 8.43
N ASP A 45 -9.49 40.77 8.32
CA ASP A 45 -8.64 41.41 9.33
C ASP A 45 -9.51 41.70 10.56
N LEU A 46 -9.54 40.76 11.51
CA LEU A 46 -10.11 41.00 12.84
C LEU A 46 -9.15 41.88 13.65
N ASP A 47 -9.31 43.17 13.46
CA ASP A 47 -8.76 44.26 14.27
C ASP A 47 -9.28 44.13 15.73
N LEU A 48 -8.48 43.50 16.60
CA LEU A 48 -8.75 43.37 18.02
C LEU A 48 -7.85 44.29 18.84
N ASP A 49 -8.01 45.59 18.66
CA ASP A 49 -7.52 46.59 19.61
C ASP A 49 -8.65 47.56 20.02
N ARG A 50 -9.48 47.16 20.99
CA ARG A 50 -10.33 48.11 21.74
C ARG A 50 -10.75 47.60 23.13
N ALA A 51 -9.87 47.88 24.10
CA ALA A 51 -10.12 48.36 25.47
C ALA A 51 -11.38 47.90 26.24
N GLU A 52 -11.12 47.12 27.31
CA GLU A 52 -11.67 47.16 28.68
C GLU A 52 -13.15 47.56 28.94
N ASP A 53 -13.96 46.63 29.47
CA ASP A 53 -14.52 46.63 30.85
C ASP A 53 -15.80 45.76 30.99
N ALA A 54 -15.82 44.93 32.04
CA ALA A 54 -16.98 44.34 32.76
C ALA A 54 -18.10 43.58 32.01
N ALA A 55 -18.04 42.24 32.04
CA ALA A 55 -18.98 41.36 32.78
C ALA A 55 -18.73 39.90 32.38
N GLU A 56 -18.25 39.11 33.33
CA GLU A 56 -18.03 37.67 33.26
C GLU A 56 -19.33 36.89 32.92
N ALA A 57 -19.66 36.81 31.64
CA ALA A 57 -20.41 35.69 31.09
C ALA A 57 -19.38 34.75 30.48
N HIS A 58 -18.96 33.74 31.26
CA HIS A 58 -18.18 32.62 30.76
C HIS A 58 -19.04 31.85 29.75
N VAL A 59 -19.11 32.33 28.52
CA VAL A 59 -19.65 31.58 27.39
C VAL A 59 -18.72 30.37 27.29
N PRO A 60 -19.20 29.13 27.56
CA PRO A 60 -18.35 27.97 27.38
C PRO A 60 -17.96 27.98 25.91
N ARG A 61 -16.66 28.16 25.63
CA ARG A 61 -16.12 27.93 24.29
C ARG A 61 -16.55 26.52 23.91
N MET A 62 -17.53 26.38 23.04
CA MET A 62 -17.84 25.12 22.36
C MET A 62 -16.69 24.88 21.38
N GLY A 63 -15.56 24.45 21.93
CA GLY A 63 -14.32 24.22 21.22
C GLY A 63 -13.83 22.82 21.53
N VAL A 64 -13.27 22.17 20.52
CA VAL A 64 -12.51 20.95 20.67
C VAL A 64 -11.33 21.26 21.59
N ASN A 65 -11.27 20.63 22.76
CA ASN A 65 -10.10 20.69 23.61
C ASN A 65 -9.04 19.70 23.11
N PRO A 66 -7.74 19.98 23.29
CA PRO A 66 -6.69 19.01 23.02
C PRO A 66 -7.00 17.68 23.70
N TYR A 67 -6.80 16.57 22.96
CA TYR A 67 -6.96 15.19 23.45
C TYR A 67 -8.38 14.73 23.77
N MET A 68 -9.41 15.54 23.52
CA MET A 68 -10.82 15.15 23.79
C MET A 68 -11.32 13.98 22.93
N PHE A 69 -10.65 13.70 21.81
CA PHE A 69 -10.99 12.61 20.88
C PHE A 69 -9.87 11.58 20.72
N GLU A 70 -8.88 11.59 21.61
CA GLU A 70 -7.89 10.51 21.59
C GLU A 70 -8.51 9.21 22.10
N PRO A 71 -8.25 8.08 21.43
CA PRO A 71 -8.68 6.79 21.92
C PRO A 71 -7.99 6.53 23.25
N VAL A 72 -8.79 6.33 24.30
CA VAL A 72 -8.27 5.86 25.58
C VAL A 72 -7.71 4.47 25.33
N LEU A 73 -6.40 4.30 25.53
CA LEU A 73 -5.80 2.98 25.59
C LEU A 73 -6.47 2.24 26.74
N ALA A 74 -7.41 1.36 26.42
CA ALA A 74 -7.81 0.34 27.36
C ALA A 74 -6.52 -0.44 27.65
N GLU A 75 -6.08 -0.43 28.90
CA GLU A 75 -5.11 -1.41 29.41
C GLU A 75 -5.80 -2.78 29.41
N GLU A 76 -6.22 -3.24 28.22
CA GLU A 76 -6.44 -4.64 27.99
C GLU A 76 -5.06 -5.25 28.18
N ALA A 77 -4.89 -5.91 29.32
CA ALA A 77 -3.77 -6.81 29.56
C ALA A 77 -3.83 -7.86 28.46
N HIS A 78 -3.25 -7.54 27.30
CA HIS A 78 -2.89 -8.51 26.30
C HIS A 78 -2.14 -9.59 27.07
N PRO A 79 -2.66 -10.83 27.13
CA PRO A 79 -1.90 -11.92 27.69
C PRO A 79 -0.58 -11.88 26.94
N ARG A 80 0.49 -11.59 27.66
CA ARG A 80 1.84 -11.76 27.14
C ARG A 80 1.87 -13.22 26.71
N GLU A 81 1.84 -13.45 25.40
CA GLU A 81 2.08 -14.77 24.85
C GLU A 81 3.51 -15.11 25.27
N GLU A 82 3.61 -15.91 26.33
CA GLU A 82 4.87 -16.54 26.71
C GLU A 82 5.41 -17.21 25.45
N PRO A 83 6.70 -17.03 25.11
CA PRO A 83 7.24 -17.65 23.91
C PRO A 83 6.98 -19.15 24.02
N ALA A 84 6.07 -19.63 23.18
CA ALA A 84 5.64 -21.02 23.18
C ALA A 84 6.91 -21.87 23.09
N ALA A 85 7.21 -22.60 24.16
CA ALA A 85 8.38 -23.44 24.26
C ALA A 85 8.53 -24.19 22.93
N ALA A 86 9.66 -23.97 22.24
CA ALA A 86 9.89 -24.38 20.86
C ALA A 86 9.42 -25.83 20.66
N ASN A 87 8.21 -25.97 20.11
CA ASN A 87 7.63 -27.28 19.87
C ASN A 87 8.52 -27.95 18.82
N PRO A 88 9.14 -29.11 19.09
CA PRO A 88 10.08 -29.73 18.16
C PRO A 88 9.48 -29.95 16.77
N ALA A 89 8.16 -30.18 16.69
CA ALA A 89 7.42 -30.29 15.43
C ALA A 89 7.50 -29.05 14.54
N ASN A 90 7.70 -27.87 15.12
CA ASN A 90 7.85 -26.64 14.35
C ASN A 90 9.27 -26.48 13.76
N GLN A 91 10.29 -27.13 14.36
CA GLN A 91 11.66 -27.06 13.83
C GLN A 91 11.81 -27.84 12.52
N ASP A 92 10.95 -28.83 12.26
CA ASP A 92 10.98 -29.61 11.02
C ASP A 92 10.68 -28.74 9.79
N ARG A 93 9.92 -27.64 9.95
CA ARG A 93 9.60 -26.67 8.89
C ARG A 93 10.84 -25.98 8.29
N LEU A 94 11.95 -25.95 9.03
CA LEU A 94 13.23 -25.38 8.58
C LEU A 94 13.99 -26.28 7.60
N ARG A 95 13.67 -27.58 7.58
CA ARG A 95 14.43 -28.59 6.83
C ARG A 95 13.67 -29.12 5.62
N VAL A 96 12.34 -29.14 5.69
CA VAL A 96 11.46 -29.74 4.68
C VAL A 96 10.27 -28.83 4.39
N LEU A 97 9.76 -28.90 3.16
CA LEU A 97 8.64 -28.09 2.63
C LEU A 97 7.28 -28.82 2.71
N ASP A 98 7.15 -29.89 3.48
CA ASP A 98 5.91 -30.68 3.56
C ASP A 98 4.70 -29.89 4.10
N TRP A 99 4.95 -28.73 4.73
CA TRP A 99 3.93 -27.79 5.18
C TRP A 99 3.44 -26.85 4.06
N CYS A 100 4.18 -26.74 2.95
CA CYS A 100 3.79 -25.92 1.81
C CYS A 100 2.65 -26.60 1.02
N GLN A 101 1.64 -25.82 0.67
CA GLN A 101 0.48 -26.29 -0.12
C GLN A 101 0.37 -25.58 -1.49
N CYS A 102 1.28 -24.63 -1.77
CA CYS A 102 1.23 -23.80 -2.97
C CYS A 102 2.42 -24.02 -3.93
N ASP A 103 3.33 -24.93 -3.56
CA ASP A 103 4.52 -25.35 -4.30
C ASP A 103 5.52 -24.24 -4.71
N ASN A 104 5.39 -23.03 -4.14
CA ASN A 104 6.30 -21.90 -4.39
C ASN A 104 7.04 -21.41 -3.13
N CYS A 105 6.83 -22.02 -1.97
CA CYS A 105 7.58 -21.64 -0.77
C CYS A 105 9.03 -22.14 -0.83
N THR A 106 9.91 -21.46 -0.11
CA THR A 106 11.33 -21.84 0.06
C THR A 106 11.64 -22.01 1.54
N LEU A 107 12.71 -22.75 1.86
CA LEU A 107 13.14 -22.93 3.25
C LEU A 107 13.65 -21.59 3.80
N MET A 108 13.17 -21.23 4.99
CA MET A 108 13.54 -19.99 5.68
C MET A 108 14.49 -20.27 6.85
N GLN A 109 15.12 -19.20 7.37
CA GLN A 109 16.07 -19.31 8.48
C GLN A 109 15.37 -19.51 9.82
N THR A 110 14.13 -19.02 9.94
CA THR A 110 13.33 -19.10 11.15
C THR A 110 12.00 -19.82 10.91
N VAL A 111 11.48 -20.41 11.98
CA VAL A 111 10.19 -21.11 11.96
C VAL A 111 9.05 -20.13 11.67
N GLU A 112 9.15 -18.93 12.23
CA GLU A 112 8.14 -17.87 12.08
C GLU A 112 7.99 -17.42 10.62
N GLU A 113 9.09 -17.43 9.85
CA GLU A 113 9.08 -17.13 8.41
C GLU A 113 8.64 -18.31 7.55
N SER A 114 8.62 -19.54 8.09
CA SER A 114 8.30 -20.77 7.35
C SER A 114 6.79 -20.97 7.23
N ILE A 115 6.09 -20.06 6.56
CA ILE A 115 4.62 -20.02 6.44
C ILE A 115 4.15 -20.01 4.98
N CYS A 116 3.08 -20.74 4.68
CA CYS A 116 2.50 -20.86 3.34
C CYS A 116 1.37 -19.84 3.15
N CYS A 117 1.24 -19.25 1.96
CA CYS A 117 0.15 -18.32 1.66
C CYS A 117 -1.24 -18.94 1.80
N ARG A 118 -1.37 -20.27 1.74
CA ARG A 118 -2.64 -21.00 1.94
C ARG A 118 -2.99 -21.24 3.41
N GLU A 119 -2.09 -20.98 4.35
CA GLU A 119 -2.40 -21.07 5.79
C GLU A 119 -3.30 -19.91 6.25
N TYR A 120 -3.27 -18.78 5.54
CA TYR A 120 -4.12 -17.63 5.82
C TYR A 120 -5.45 -17.72 5.08
N GLN A 121 -6.54 -17.89 5.81
CA GLN A 121 -7.89 -18.00 5.22
C GLN A 121 -8.27 -16.77 4.38
N GLN A 122 -7.94 -15.57 4.85
CA GLN A 122 -8.20 -14.32 4.11
C GLN A 122 -7.58 -14.31 2.70
N ILE A 123 -6.42 -14.95 2.53
CA ILE A 123 -5.75 -15.05 1.24
C ILE A 123 -6.50 -16.03 0.34
N VAL A 124 -6.93 -17.16 0.88
CA VAL A 124 -7.72 -18.18 0.16
C VAL A 124 -9.06 -17.59 -0.29
N ASP A 125 -9.77 -16.90 0.60
CA ASP A 125 -11.06 -16.26 0.30
C ASP A 125 -10.93 -15.25 -0.86
N THR A 126 -9.85 -14.44 -0.84
CA THR A 126 -9.59 -13.44 -1.89
C THR A 126 -9.29 -14.09 -3.24
N MET A 127 -8.66 -15.27 -3.25
CA MET A 127 -8.37 -16.02 -4.49
C MET A 127 -9.62 -16.67 -5.07
N GLU A 128 -10.52 -17.16 -4.21
CA GLU A 128 -11.78 -17.76 -4.64
C GLU A 128 -12.72 -16.71 -5.25
N GLU A 129 -12.71 -15.47 -4.75
CA GLU A 129 -13.56 -14.38 -5.27
C GLU A 129 -13.23 -14.00 -6.72
N THR A 130 -11.96 -14.08 -7.12
CA THR A 130 -11.51 -13.65 -8.45
C THR A 130 -11.61 -14.74 -9.53
N ASP A 131 -12.16 -15.92 -9.19
CA ASP A 131 -12.31 -17.08 -10.08
C ASP A 131 -10.98 -17.49 -10.76
N THR A 132 -9.85 -17.16 -10.13
CA THR A 132 -8.53 -17.51 -10.63
C THR A 132 -8.15 -18.90 -10.10
N PRO A 133 -7.83 -19.88 -10.96
CA PRO A 133 -7.47 -21.23 -10.54
C PRO A 133 -6.06 -21.31 -9.91
N ASP A 134 -5.44 -20.16 -9.61
CA ASP A 134 -4.05 -20.10 -9.22
C ASP A 134 -3.86 -20.54 -7.78
N ALA A 135 -2.98 -21.54 -7.62
CA ALA A 135 -2.77 -22.16 -6.33
C ALA A 135 -1.89 -21.35 -5.35
N CYS A 136 -1.37 -20.19 -5.76
CA CYS A 136 -0.38 -19.43 -5.01
C CYS A 136 -0.57 -17.92 -5.15
N LEU A 137 -0.39 -17.18 -4.05
CA LEU A 137 -0.55 -15.72 -4.00
C LEU A 137 0.33 -14.99 -5.00
N THR A 138 1.55 -15.45 -5.20
CA THR A 138 2.50 -14.79 -6.11
C THR A 138 2.11 -14.93 -7.59
N ARG A 139 1.25 -15.90 -7.92
CA ARG A 139 0.74 -16.10 -9.29
C ARG A 139 -0.54 -15.31 -9.56
N HIS A 140 -1.26 -14.91 -8.52
CA HIS A 140 -2.47 -14.11 -8.65
C HIS A 140 -2.19 -12.80 -9.41
N GLU A 141 -3.05 -12.44 -10.36
CA GLU A 141 -2.79 -11.29 -11.24
C GLU A 141 -2.64 -9.97 -10.48
N ALA A 142 -3.39 -9.78 -9.41
CA ALA A 142 -3.31 -8.56 -8.59
C ALA A 142 -1.97 -8.43 -7.87
N TYR A 143 -1.27 -9.55 -7.59
CA TYR A 143 0.02 -9.52 -6.92
C TYR A 143 1.06 -8.74 -7.76
N ASN A 144 1.12 -9.03 -9.06
CA ASN A 144 2.02 -8.33 -9.98
C ASN A 144 1.63 -6.85 -10.16
N ARG A 145 0.33 -6.54 -10.22
CA ARG A 145 -0.18 -5.19 -10.47
C ARG A 145 -0.08 -4.27 -9.25
N ILE A 146 -0.16 -4.83 -8.04
CA ILE A 146 -0.24 -4.05 -6.79
C ILE A 146 1.06 -4.18 -5.99
N VAL A 147 1.45 -5.41 -5.63
CA VAL A 147 2.55 -5.67 -4.70
C VAL A 147 3.90 -5.44 -5.35
N LEU A 148 4.08 -5.89 -6.59
CA LEU A 148 5.36 -5.76 -7.31
C LEU A 148 5.46 -4.47 -8.14
N CYS A 149 4.40 -3.66 -8.23
CA CYS A 149 4.40 -2.46 -9.05
C CYS A 149 5.14 -1.29 -8.36
N PRO A 150 6.29 -0.83 -8.90
CA PRO A 150 7.09 0.21 -8.24
C PRO A 150 6.36 1.55 -8.09
N PHE A 151 5.44 1.87 -9.01
CA PHE A 151 4.66 3.10 -8.97
C PHE A 151 3.65 3.08 -7.81
N VAL A 152 2.95 1.96 -7.63
CA VAL A 152 2.01 1.76 -6.52
C VAL A 152 2.74 1.86 -5.18
N LEU A 153 3.90 1.20 -5.05
CA LEU A 153 4.73 1.25 -3.84
C LEU A 153 5.22 2.68 -3.53
N LYS A 154 5.65 3.46 -4.54
CA LYS A 154 6.06 4.86 -4.36
C LYS A 154 4.91 5.74 -3.87
N VAL A 155 3.71 5.59 -4.45
CA VAL A 155 2.52 6.36 -4.03
C VAL A 155 2.14 5.99 -2.59
N ALA A 156 2.12 4.69 -2.26
CA ALA A 156 1.86 4.22 -0.90
C ALA A 156 2.88 4.78 0.11
N TYR A 157 4.17 4.79 -0.25
CA TYR A 157 5.24 5.34 0.60
C TYR A 157 5.10 6.85 0.85
N ILE A 158 4.78 7.63 -0.18
CA ILE A 158 4.53 9.08 -0.02
C ILE A 158 3.33 9.30 0.90
N GLY A 159 2.25 8.54 0.71
CA GLY A 159 1.08 8.59 1.57
C GLY A 159 1.40 8.26 3.03
N TYR A 160 2.18 7.19 3.25
CA TYR A 160 2.62 6.75 4.58
C TYR A 160 3.51 7.81 5.27
N SER A 161 4.58 8.26 4.60
CA SER A 161 5.52 9.23 5.15
C SER A 161 4.90 10.61 5.42
N THR A 162 3.84 10.98 4.70
CA THR A 162 3.09 12.22 4.95
C THR A 162 2.21 12.09 6.19
N ARG A 163 1.68 10.89 6.49
CA ARG A 163 0.91 10.63 7.72
C ARG A 163 1.81 10.63 8.95
N GLU A 164 2.96 9.96 8.89
CA GLU A 164 3.92 9.95 10.01
C GLU A 164 4.50 11.33 10.31
N ARG A 165 4.81 12.14 9.28
CA ARG A 165 5.25 13.53 9.49
C ARG A 165 4.19 14.43 10.11
N ARG A 166 2.91 14.11 9.97
CA ARG A 166 1.81 14.81 10.67
C ARG A 166 1.65 14.34 12.12
N GLN A 167 2.31 13.26 12.52
CA GLN A 167 2.19 12.63 13.85
C GLN A 167 3.42 12.83 14.75
N MET A 168 4.49 13.52 14.31
CA MET A 168 5.63 13.83 15.19
C MET A 168 5.31 15.02 16.12
N PRO A 169 5.42 14.87 17.45
CA PRO A 169 5.43 16.01 18.36
C PRO A 169 6.69 16.84 18.15
N GLN A 170 6.55 18.16 18.06
CA GLN A 170 7.68 19.08 18.16
C GLN A 170 8.07 19.15 19.64
N ASP A 171 9.07 18.36 20.05
CA ASP A 171 9.76 18.62 21.31
C ASP A 171 10.45 19.98 21.19
N GLN A 172 9.84 20.97 21.85
CA GLN A 172 10.38 22.33 21.96
C GLN A 172 11.55 22.32 22.93
N ASN A 173 12.65 22.93 22.46
CA ASN A 173 13.82 23.36 23.22
C ASN A 173 13.53 23.75 24.67
N GLY A 174 14.36 23.22 25.58
CA GLY A 174 14.65 23.75 26.92
C GLY A 174 16.10 23.48 27.27
#